data_AF-A0A836JWF9-F1
#
_entry.id   AF-A0A836JWF9-F1
#
_cell.length_a   1.000
_cell.length_b   1.000
_cell.length_c   1.000
_cell.angle_alpha   90.00
_cell.angle_beta   90.00
_cell.angle_gamma   90.00
#
_symmetry.space_group_name_H-M   'P 1'
#
loop_
_entity.id
_entity.type
_entity.pdbx_description
1 polymer ?
#
loop_
_entity_poly.entity_id
_entity_poly.type
_entity_poly.pdbx_seq_one_letter_code
_entity_poly.pdbx_strand_id
1 'polypeptide(L)'
;MEIAKELVLTLKQNNKSHVGYGLQKECEALVGHILQNMVRSQMPPLHAVTKNKEDSIRYREEGNQHFVMGDDLEAIEYYTLSLAYADSDELMAYAHANRSAALYRKQLYKECLIDIDAALYHGYPKEKQKNLKDRGDKAITEIKKLLQLDSKDIDDQRITNESYLYDSIERSVTEDVENRAMMINDEGIPQKQGTAINESYLHYATKIPPRKPRYLQEENFSKLMNGPSREVPAISDGVTISFSERYGRHYIATREFKPGDIISIEDPYAHVIYEERYYTHCHYCLARSYNLIPCSECPIAQYCSENCRKLAWEACHETECSILKLLTNLFNVDKDKIRMISKIIRLLIIVTENGTRIKELQQDMKTAESNLDNRTAGFTDTGILDSFSARSALSLATNMTTRPLIGISAFACISALAVILLATQTKFFPKKYEIDDLKDISEFSELKFCASIMFRACVIMSSNCFSIQQEPGIVSGSGLYVAHSLYNHSCAPNTFRHFEGLTMITRALTPIHPGDQIFTSYGGVYAHMPRSERKQKILQDYFLDCDCPACKNDWPTYNEILREHIGSISKNKQLVEKLTPFRERLLANMYDIEAVKAVLDILYKEVNKHPCEEILHAEQYLKSYYLGKFK
;
A
#
# COMPACT_ATOMS: atom_id res chain seq x y z
N MET A 1 -1.92 13.84 -35.40
CA MET A 1 -3.13 13.21 -34.82
C MET A 1 -3.55 11.97 -35.60
N GLU A 2 -3.77 12.03 -36.92
CA GLU A 2 -4.15 10.83 -37.71
C GLU A 2 -3.12 9.69 -37.61
N ILE A 3 -1.81 9.98 -37.72
CA ILE A 3 -0.76 8.96 -37.53
C ILE A 3 -0.86 8.30 -36.15
N ALA A 4 -1.05 9.07 -35.08
CA ALA A 4 -1.21 8.52 -33.73
C ALA A 4 -2.46 7.63 -33.62
N LYS A 5 -3.57 8.02 -34.25
CA LYS A 5 -4.80 7.23 -34.30
C LYS A 5 -4.59 5.91 -35.04
N GLU A 6 -3.91 5.93 -36.19
CA GLU A 6 -3.55 4.71 -36.94
C GLU A 6 -2.66 3.78 -36.11
N LEU A 7 -1.64 4.32 -35.44
CA LEU A 7 -0.76 3.54 -34.56
C LEU A 7 -1.52 2.88 -33.39
N VAL A 8 -2.50 3.59 -32.79
CA VAL A 8 -3.36 3.00 -31.76
C VAL A 8 -4.26 1.90 -32.35
N LEU A 9 -4.80 2.08 -33.55
CA LEU A 9 -5.61 1.04 -34.20
C LEU A 9 -4.77 -0.22 -34.49
N THR A 10 -3.55 -0.05 -34.99
CA THR A 10 -2.59 -1.14 -35.21
C THR A 10 -2.26 -1.86 -33.90
N LEU A 11 -1.98 -1.13 -32.81
CA LEU A 11 -1.77 -1.69 -31.47
C LEU A 11 -2.93 -2.58 -31.04
N LYS A 12 -4.17 -2.12 -31.24
CA LYS A 12 -5.37 -2.89 -30.86
C LYS A 12 -5.60 -4.11 -31.76
N GLN A 13 -5.31 -4.02 -33.05
CA GLN A 13 -5.47 -5.12 -34.00
C GLN A 13 -4.44 -6.23 -33.81
N ASN A 14 -3.20 -5.86 -33.51
CA ASN A 14 -2.10 -6.81 -33.31
C ASN A 14 -2.11 -7.44 -31.92
N ASN A 15 -2.80 -6.84 -30.94
CA ASN A 15 -2.84 -7.39 -29.61
C ASN A 15 -3.71 -8.65 -29.53
N LYS A 16 -3.06 -9.80 -29.55
CA LYS A 16 -3.69 -11.11 -29.33
C LYS A 16 -3.57 -11.61 -27.89
N SER A 17 -2.92 -10.85 -27.01
CA SER A 17 -2.48 -11.29 -25.69
C SER A 17 -3.21 -10.57 -24.55
N HIS A 18 -3.54 -11.33 -23.51
CA HIS A 18 -4.03 -10.77 -22.24
C HIS A 18 -2.90 -10.28 -21.33
N VAL A 19 -1.63 -10.49 -21.73
CA VAL A 19 -0.46 -10.15 -20.93
C VAL A 19 0.18 -8.84 -21.42
N GLY A 20 1.07 -8.25 -20.60
CA GLY A 20 1.73 -6.98 -20.89
C GLY A 20 2.74 -7.00 -22.05
N TYR A 21 3.02 -8.18 -22.61
CA TYR A 21 4.00 -8.41 -23.67
C TYR A 21 3.35 -8.67 -25.04
N GLY A 22 4.12 -8.43 -26.10
CA GLY A 22 3.80 -8.80 -27.49
C GLY A 22 3.63 -7.62 -28.45
N LEU A 23 3.87 -6.38 -27.99
CA LEU A 23 3.62 -5.14 -28.76
C LEU A 23 4.68 -4.06 -28.52
N GLN A 24 5.88 -4.46 -28.09
CA GLN A 24 6.93 -3.49 -27.74
C GLN A 24 7.23 -2.51 -28.89
N LYS A 25 7.31 -3.02 -30.14
CA LYS A 25 7.60 -2.20 -31.32
C LYS A 25 6.49 -1.19 -31.62
N GLU A 26 5.24 -1.62 -31.55
CA GLU A 26 4.08 -0.77 -31.77
C GLU A 26 3.95 0.31 -30.67
N CYS A 27 4.24 -0.04 -29.42
CA CYS A 27 4.30 0.91 -28.31
C CYS A 27 5.39 1.97 -28.52
N GLU A 28 6.59 1.56 -28.92
CA GLU A 28 7.69 2.49 -29.25
C GLU A 28 7.35 3.40 -30.43
N ALA A 29 6.65 2.90 -31.45
CA ALA A 29 6.20 3.70 -32.57
C ALA A 29 5.20 4.79 -32.15
N LEU A 30 4.17 4.41 -31.37
CA LEU A 30 3.16 5.36 -30.87
C LEU A 30 3.78 6.43 -29.96
N VAL A 31 4.51 5.99 -28.93
CA VAL A 31 5.08 6.91 -27.93
C VAL A 31 6.19 7.73 -28.56
N GLY A 32 7.02 7.13 -29.43
CA GLY A 32 8.05 7.85 -30.17
C GLY A 32 7.49 8.97 -31.05
N HIS A 33 6.38 8.71 -31.76
CA HIS A 33 5.69 9.75 -32.54
C HIS A 33 5.19 10.89 -31.64
N ILE A 34 4.56 10.57 -30.51
CA ILE A 34 4.04 11.59 -29.59
C ILE A 34 5.19 12.38 -28.94
N LEU A 35 6.20 11.70 -28.43
CA LEU A 35 7.39 12.28 -27.84
C LEU A 35 8.09 13.24 -28.81
N GLN A 36 8.28 12.83 -30.07
CA GLN A 36 8.88 13.66 -31.10
C GLN A 36 8.10 14.95 -31.37
N ASN A 37 6.77 14.90 -31.32
CA ASN A 37 5.94 16.10 -31.48
C ASN A 37 5.98 17.00 -30.23
N MET A 38 5.99 16.41 -29.03
CA MET A 38 6.02 17.16 -27.77
C MET A 38 7.30 17.96 -27.60
N VAL A 39 8.47 17.36 -27.86
CA VAL A 39 9.78 18.07 -27.74
C VAL A 39 10.01 19.15 -28.80
N ARG A 40 9.33 19.05 -29.95
CA ARG A 40 9.34 20.11 -30.99
C ARG A 40 8.33 21.22 -30.71
N SER A 41 7.38 20.97 -29.82
CA SER A 41 6.37 21.95 -29.42
C SER A 41 6.90 22.81 -28.28
N GLN A 42 6.43 24.05 -28.18
CA GLN A 42 6.74 24.88 -27.03
C GLN A 42 5.97 24.36 -25.81
N MET A 43 6.69 23.82 -24.83
CA MET A 43 6.07 23.43 -23.55
C MET A 43 5.80 24.68 -22.69
N PRO A 44 4.69 24.71 -21.95
CA PRO A 44 4.46 25.77 -20.97
C PRO A 44 5.55 25.75 -19.90
N PRO A 45 5.92 26.91 -19.33
CA PRO A 45 6.88 26.95 -18.24
C PRO A 45 6.32 26.17 -17.04
N LEU A 46 7.13 25.25 -16.52
CA LEU A 46 6.83 24.53 -15.28
C LEU A 46 7.59 25.21 -14.14
N HIS A 47 6.84 25.70 -13.15
CA HIS A 47 7.42 26.36 -11.99
C HIS A 47 7.58 25.35 -10.86
N ALA A 48 8.81 25.21 -10.36
CA ALA A 48 9.10 24.35 -9.22
C ALA A 48 8.70 25.06 -7.93
N VAL A 49 7.98 24.36 -7.06
CA VAL A 49 7.75 24.83 -5.69
C VAL A 49 9.05 24.71 -4.88
N THR A 50 9.39 25.75 -4.15
CA THR A 50 10.59 25.79 -3.28
C THR A 50 10.21 26.13 -1.85
N LYS A 51 11.01 25.62 -0.91
CA LYS A 51 10.98 26.10 0.48
C LYS A 51 11.22 27.61 0.50
N ASN A 52 10.46 28.32 1.31
CA ASN A 52 10.55 29.76 1.44
C ASN A 52 9.95 30.23 2.77
N LYS A 53 10.53 31.31 3.28
CA LYS A 53 10.12 31.97 4.53
C LYS A 53 8.65 32.41 4.52
N GLU A 54 8.16 32.97 3.43
CA GLU A 54 6.82 33.56 3.34
C GLU A 54 5.73 32.52 3.58
N ASP A 55 5.76 31.39 2.84
CA ASP A 55 4.82 30.29 2.98
C ASP A 55 4.96 29.62 4.35
N SER A 56 6.19 29.43 4.86
CA SER A 56 6.42 28.85 6.18
C SER A 56 5.77 29.69 7.29
N ILE A 57 5.88 31.01 7.24
CA ILE A 57 5.24 31.93 8.19
C ILE A 57 3.72 31.89 8.03
N ARG A 58 3.21 31.99 6.79
CA ARG A 58 1.77 31.94 6.51
C ARG A 58 1.12 30.70 7.12
N TYR A 59 1.66 29.51 6.83
CA TYR A 59 1.10 28.27 7.37
C TYR A 59 1.22 28.18 8.89
N ARG A 60 2.26 28.75 9.50
CA ARG A 60 2.36 28.82 10.97
C ARG A 60 1.29 29.73 11.57
N GLU A 61 0.96 30.83 10.90
CA GLU A 61 -0.10 31.74 11.33
C GLU A 61 -1.49 31.10 11.19
N GLU A 62 -1.75 30.41 10.08
CA GLU A 62 -2.97 29.60 9.88
C GLU A 62 -3.08 28.51 10.95
N GLY A 63 -1.99 27.80 11.27
CA GLY A 63 -1.95 26.83 12.37
C GLY A 63 -2.26 27.47 13.73
N ASN A 64 -1.79 28.69 13.99
CA ASN A 64 -2.14 29.41 15.22
C ASN A 64 -3.64 29.75 15.29
N GLN A 65 -4.27 30.09 14.16
CA GLN A 65 -5.70 30.37 14.11
C GLN A 65 -6.51 29.12 14.48
N HIS A 66 -6.21 27.98 13.85
CA HIS A 66 -6.85 26.70 14.18
C HIS A 66 -6.62 26.29 15.64
N PHE A 67 -5.40 26.46 16.16
CA PHE A 67 -5.09 26.16 17.56
C PHE A 67 -5.89 27.04 18.55
N VAL A 68 -6.15 28.31 18.21
CA VAL A 68 -7.00 29.19 19.02
C VAL A 68 -8.47 28.77 18.94
N MET A 69 -8.94 28.30 17.79
CA MET A 69 -10.30 27.78 17.60
C MET A 69 -10.55 26.43 18.30
N GLY A 70 -9.49 25.70 18.65
CA GLY A 70 -9.57 24.36 19.25
C GLY A 70 -9.50 23.23 18.24
N ASP A 71 -9.28 23.55 16.96
CA ASP A 71 -9.13 22.60 15.85
C ASP A 71 -7.68 22.08 15.81
N ASP A 72 -7.30 21.29 16.82
CA ASP A 72 -5.89 20.93 17.02
C ASP A 72 -5.33 20.02 15.91
N LEU A 73 -6.16 19.23 15.22
CA LEU A 73 -5.69 18.35 14.13
C LEU A 73 -5.29 19.19 12.91
N GLU A 74 -6.13 20.16 12.55
CA GLU A 74 -5.88 21.14 11.52
C GLU A 74 -4.66 21.99 11.89
N ALA A 75 -4.54 22.40 13.15
CA ALA A 75 -3.35 23.11 13.63
C ALA A 75 -2.07 22.29 13.42
N ILE A 76 -2.07 20.99 13.76
CA ILE A 76 -0.93 20.09 13.55
C ILE A 76 -0.56 19.99 12.06
N GLU A 77 -1.55 19.87 11.18
CA GLU A 77 -1.33 19.80 9.72
C GLU A 77 -0.71 21.10 9.20
N TYR A 78 -1.23 22.26 9.61
CA TYR A 78 -0.69 23.56 9.21
C TYR A 78 0.71 23.85 9.77
N TYR A 79 1.01 23.42 11.00
CA TYR A 79 2.39 23.49 11.50
C TYR A 79 3.33 22.53 10.76
N THR A 80 2.82 21.38 10.29
CA THR A 80 3.57 20.47 9.43
C THR A 80 3.83 21.07 8.05
N LEU A 81 2.86 21.77 7.46
CA LEU A 81 3.05 22.58 6.26
C LEU A 81 4.10 23.68 6.48
N SER A 82 4.06 24.36 7.63
CA SER A 82 5.06 25.37 8.00
C SER A 82 6.47 24.79 8.01
N LEU A 83 6.66 23.60 8.60
CA LEU A 83 7.94 22.88 8.59
C LEU A 83 8.34 22.44 7.17
N ALA A 84 7.40 21.99 6.37
CA ALA A 84 7.65 21.58 4.99
C ALA A 84 8.26 22.71 4.16
N TYR A 85 7.82 23.95 4.36
CA TYR A 85 8.31 25.14 3.64
C TYR A 85 9.48 25.87 4.33
N ALA A 86 9.81 25.52 5.58
CA ALA A 86 10.90 26.18 6.30
C ALA A 86 12.25 26.02 5.59
N ASP A 87 12.96 27.14 5.44
CA ASP A 87 14.28 27.27 4.80
C ASP A 87 15.40 27.65 5.80
N SER A 88 15.08 27.69 7.10
CA SER A 88 16.00 28.07 8.17
C SER A 88 15.63 27.40 9.50
N ASP A 89 16.64 27.20 10.35
CA ASP A 89 16.47 26.63 11.68
C ASP A 89 15.50 27.45 12.56
N GLU A 90 15.54 28.78 12.45
CA GLU A 90 14.63 29.65 13.21
C GLU A 90 13.16 29.32 12.90
N LEU A 91 12.80 29.19 11.62
CA LEU A 91 11.44 28.85 11.21
C LEU A 91 11.04 27.45 11.71
N MET A 92 11.95 26.48 11.60
CA MET A 92 11.72 25.12 12.11
C MET A 92 11.48 25.12 13.62
N ALA A 93 12.32 25.84 14.38
CA ALA A 93 12.21 25.94 15.83
C ALA A 93 10.85 26.48 16.27
N TYR A 94 10.36 27.55 15.64
CA TYR A 94 9.03 28.10 15.94
C TYR A 94 7.89 27.16 15.54
N ALA A 95 7.98 26.48 14.40
CA ALA A 95 6.92 25.59 13.96
C ALA A 95 6.83 24.33 14.85
N HIS A 96 7.95 23.70 15.23
CA HIS A 96 7.97 22.60 16.21
C HIS A 96 7.46 23.03 17.59
N ALA A 97 7.87 24.22 18.08
CA ALA A 97 7.39 24.75 19.35
C ALA A 97 5.87 24.97 19.38
N ASN A 98 5.28 25.36 18.26
CA ASN A 98 3.85 25.52 18.11
C ASN A 98 3.13 24.17 17.95
N ARG A 99 3.66 23.27 17.12
CA ARG A 99 3.09 21.93 16.90
C ARG A 99 3.07 21.09 18.16
N SER A 100 4.11 21.14 18.99
CA SER A 100 4.10 20.49 20.32
C SER A 100 2.96 20.97 21.22
N ALA A 101 2.46 22.21 21.05
CA ALA A 101 1.33 22.72 21.84
C ALA A 101 0.03 22.00 21.47
N ALA A 102 -0.22 21.86 20.17
CA ALA A 102 -1.39 21.15 19.64
C ALA A 102 -1.32 19.65 19.95
N LEU A 103 -0.14 19.03 19.79
CA LEU A 103 0.12 17.64 20.16
C LEU A 103 -0.18 17.36 21.63
N TYR A 104 0.29 18.23 22.53
CA TYR A 104 -0.02 18.13 23.96
C TYR A 104 -1.53 18.19 24.23
N ARG A 105 -2.25 19.12 23.58
CA ARG A 105 -3.72 19.25 23.76
C ARG A 105 -4.47 18.02 23.24
N LYS A 106 -3.98 17.39 22.18
CA LYS A 106 -4.44 16.09 21.65
C LYS A 106 -4.02 14.88 22.48
N GLN A 107 -3.31 15.08 23.60
CA GLN A 107 -2.78 14.02 24.46
C GLN A 107 -1.77 13.10 23.75
N LEU A 108 -1.17 13.59 22.66
CA LEU A 108 -0.07 12.94 21.95
C LEU A 108 1.25 13.34 22.63
N TYR A 109 1.43 12.84 23.85
CA TYR A 109 2.50 13.33 24.75
C TYR A 109 3.90 12.93 24.27
N LYS A 110 4.08 11.77 23.63
CA LYS A 110 5.38 11.35 23.10
C LYS A 110 5.79 12.23 21.93
N GLU A 111 4.86 12.43 21.01
CA GLU A 111 4.94 13.31 19.87
C GLU A 111 5.25 14.75 20.29
N CYS A 112 4.60 15.22 21.36
CA CYS A 112 4.87 16.53 21.96
C CYS A 112 6.33 16.66 22.41
N LEU A 113 6.89 15.64 23.06
CA LEU A 113 8.28 15.67 23.54
C LEU A 113 9.28 15.70 22.37
N ILE A 114 9.04 14.89 21.34
CA ILE A 114 9.86 14.88 20.11
C ILE A 114 9.92 16.29 19.49
N ASP A 115 8.79 16.98 19.36
CA ASP A 115 8.76 18.33 18.82
C ASP A 115 9.39 19.38 19.76
N ILE A 116 9.33 19.19 21.08
CA ILE A 116 10.04 20.08 22.02
C ILE A 116 11.56 19.93 21.81
N ASP A 117 12.05 18.70 21.72
CA ASP A 117 13.47 18.43 21.51
C ASP A 117 13.95 18.97 20.15
N ALA A 118 13.16 18.77 19.09
CA ALA A 118 13.42 19.35 17.78
C ALA A 118 13.46 20.90 17.83
N ALA A 119 12.51 21.54 18.52
CA ALA A 119 12.50 23.00 18.67
C ALA A 119 13.78 23.49 19.37
N LEU A 120 14.22 22.82 20.43
CA LEU A 120 15.45 23.16 21.15
C LEU A 120 16.71 22.94 20.29
N TYR A 121 16.74 21.83 19.54
CA TYR A 121 17.83 21.51 18.61
C TYR A 121 18.02 22.60 17.54
N HIS A 122 16.92 23.08 16.95
CA HIS A 122 16.94 24.17 15.97
C HIS A 122 17.11 25.57 16.58
N GLY A 123 17.44 25.67 17.87
CA GLY A 123 17.83 26.94 18.49
C GLY A 123 16.68 27.83 18.96
N TYR A 124 15.56 27.25 19.42
CA TYR A 124 14.44 28.03 19.96
C TYR A 124 14.89 29.02 21.04
N PRO A 125 14.43 30.30 21.04
CA PRO A 125 15.00 31.36 21.87
C PRO A 125 14.96 31.07 23.37
N LYS A 126 16.11 31.25 24.07
CA LYS A 126 16.30 30.85 25.48
C LYS A 126 15.25 31.45 26.42
N GLU A 127 14.89 32.71 26.19
CA GLU A 127 13.88 33.43 26.96
C GLU A 127 12.46 32.86 26.82
N LYS A 128 12.18 32.10 25.75
CA LYS A 128 10.89 31.42 25.50
C LYS A 128 10.91 29.93 25.87
N GLN A 129 12.07 29.34 26.17
CA GLN A 129 12.20 27.90 26.44
C GLN A 129 11.49 27.45 27.72
N LYS A 130 11.25 28.34 28.68
CA LYS A 130 10.56 28.00 29.94
C LYS A 130 9.21 27.34 29.67
N ASN A 131 8.41 27.91 28.77
CA ASN A 131 7.08 27.38 28.45
C ASN A 131 7.13 26.01 27.76
N LEU A 132 8.18 25.74 26.96
CA LEU A 132 8.39 24.43 26.33
C LEU A 132 8.77 23.38 27.38
N LYS A 133 9.71 23.73 28.28
CA LYS A 133 10.13 22.83 29.37
C LYS A 133 8.97 22.50 30.31
N ASP A 134 8.20 23.52 30.73
CA ASP A 134 7.01 23.31 31.56
C ASP A 134 5.96 22.42 30.87
N ARG A 135 5.84 22.48 29.53
CA ARG A 135 4.98 21.58 28.76
C ARG A 135 5.55 20.15 28.72
N GLY A 136 6.86 20.01 28.52
CA GLY A 136 7.55 18.72 28.53
C GLY A 136 7.41 17.99 29.86
N ASP A 137 7.64 18.68 30.98
CA ASP A 137 7.50 18.12 32.33
C ASP A 137 6.07 17.61 32.59
N LYS A 138 5.07 18.35 32.12
CA LYS A 138 3.66 17.93 32.18
C LYS A 138 3.40 16.71 31.30
N ALA A 139 3.92 16.68 30.08
CA ALA A 139 3.77 15.55 29.17
C ALA A 139 4.36 14.27 29.77
N ILE A 140 5.57 14.36 30.35
CA ILE A 140 6.21 13.24 31.07
C ILE A 140 5.34 12.79 32.25
N THR A 141 4.79 13.73 33.03
CA THR A 141 3.91 13.42 34.15
C THR A 141 2.66 12.64 33.69
N GLU A 142 2.03 13.05 32.58
CA GLU A 142 0.87 12.34 32.03
C GLU A 142 1.24 10.96 31.48
N ILE A 143 2.39 10.81 30.82
CA ILE A 143 2.90 9.50 30.38
C ILE A 143 3.10 8.55 31.59
N LYS A 144 3.74 9.03 32.67
CA LYS A 144 3.96 8.24 33.90
C LYS A 144 2.64 7.77 34.50
N LYS A 145 1.61 8.64 34.53
CA LYS A 145 0.25 8.29 34.98
C LYS A 145 -0.38 7.20 34.11
N LEU A 146 -0.32 7.35 32.78
CA LEU A 146 -0.92 6.39 31.83
C LEU A 146 -0.29 5.00 31.93
N LEU A 147 1.01 4.93 32.19
CA LEU A 147 1.74 3.67 32.31
C LEU A 147 1.66 3.04 33.71
N GLN A 148 1.01 3.70 34.68
CA GLN A 148 0.95 3.26 36.09
C GLN A 148 2.33 3.01 36.71
N LEU A 149 3.33 3.77 36.27
CA LEU A 149 4.71 3.61 36.74
C LEU A 149 4.95 4.48 37.98
N ASP A 150 5.46 3.87 39.06
CA ASP A 150 5.85 4.60 40.27
C ASP A 150 7.03 5.52 39.95
N SER A 151 7.07 6.68 40.60
CA SER A 151 7.98 7.80 40.30
C SER A 151 9.48 7.49 40.46
N LYS A 152 9.86 6.28 40.90
CA LYS A 152 11.23 5.87 41.22
C LYS A 152 11.88 4.95 40.18
N ASP A 153 11.14 4.42 39.20
CA ASP A 153 11.63 3.33 38.34
C ASP A 153 12.09 3.75 36.92
N ILE A 154 12.09 5.05 36.58
CA ILE A 154 12.46 5.51 35.24
C ILE A 154 13.32 6.77 35.29
N ASP A 155 14.48 6.71 34.64
CA ASP A 155 15.36 7.83 34.36
C ASP A 155 14.73 8.74 33.29
N ASP A 156 14.60 10.04 33.56
CA ASP A 156 13.94 11.01 32.68
C ASP A 156 14.62 11.12 31.29
N GLN A 157 15.91 10.73 31.17
CA GLN A 157 16.61 10.63 29.88
C GLN A 157 16.19 9.43 29.01
N ARG A 158 15.44 8.47 29.55
CA ARG A 158 15.02 7.24 28.83
C ARG A 158 13.70 7.39 28.07
N ILE A 159 12.89 8.40 28.39
CA ILE A 159 11.59 8.64 27.72
C ILE A 159 11.77 9.42 26.40
N THR A 160 12.88 10.16 26.26
CA THR A 160 13.20 11.04 25.13
C THR A 160 14.06 10.37 24.04
N ASN A 161 14.66 9.20 24.29
CA ASN A 161 15.53 8.53 23.33
C ASN A 161 14.75 7.57 22.42
N GLU A 162 14.62 7.90 21.13
CA GLU A 162 14.06 7.02 20.07
C GLU A 162 14.66 5.61 20.12
N SER A 163 15.96 5.50 20.41
CA SER A 163 16.74 4.24 20.39
C SER A 163 16.27 3.18 21.39
N TYR A 164 15.73 3.54 22.57
CA TYR A 164 15.36 2.54 23.58
C TYR A 164 13.95 1.99 23.40
N LEU A 165 13.02 2.80 22.89
CA LEU A 165 11.69 2.30 22.54
C LEU A 165 11.75 1.48 21.25
N TYR A 166 12.59 1.87 20.29
CA TYR A 166 12.97 1.02 19.16
C TYR A 166 13.63 -0.27 19.67
N ASP A 167 14.60 -0.25 20.59
CA ASP A 167 15.23 -1.49 21.10
C ASP A 167 14.26 -2.46 21.81
N SER A 168 13.19 -1.97 22.46
CA SER A 168 12.18 -2.86 23.08
C SER A 168 11.17 -3.42 22.07
N ILE A 169 10.96 -2.73 20.95
CA ILE A 169 10.10 -3.15 19.84
C ILE A 169 10.92 -3.97 18.82
N GLU A 170 12.21 -3.67 18.63
CA GLU A 170 13.18 -4.43 17.85
C GLU A 170 13.58 -5.69 18.59
N ARG A 171 13.81 -5.72 19.91
CA ARG A 171 14.02 -7.03 20.58
C ARG A 171 12.84 -8.00 20.44
N SER A 172 11.66 -7.53 20.04
CA SER A 172 10.52 -8.37 19.65
C SER A 172 10.33 -8.56 18.14
N VAL A 173 11.11 -7.88 17.29
CA VAL A 173 11.01 -7.89 15.82
C VAL A 173 12.33 -8.29 15.12
N THR A 174 13.51 -7.88 15.61
CA THR A 174 14.84 -8.24 15.12
C THR A 174 15.26 -9.66 15.49
N GLU A 175 14.76 -10.24 16.60
CA GLU A 175 14.92 -11.68 16.86
C GLU A 175 14.31 -12.54 15.73
N ASP A 176 13.32 -12.05 14.98
CA ASP A 176 12.70 -12.77 13.86
C ASP A 176 13.34 -12.47 12.49
N VAL A 177 14.04 -11.35 12.33
CA VAL A 177 14.70 -10.96 11.07
C VAL A 177 16.13 -11.47 10.98
N GLU A 178 16.89 -11.44 12.09
CA GLU A 178 18.25 -12.02 12.13
C GLU A 178 18.21 -13.55 12.02
N ASN A 179 17.17 -14.20 12.54
CA ASN A 179 16.94 -15.64 12.37
C ASN A 179 16.58 -16.05 10.92
N ARG A 180 16.13 -15.10 10.08
CA ARG A 180 15.86 -15.34 8.64
C ARG A 180 17.10 -15.18 7.77
N ALA A 181 18.12 -14.45 8.21
CA ALA A 181 19.36 -14.26 7.47
C ALA A 181 20.38 -15.41 7.62
N MET A 182 20.18 -16.34 8.57
CA MET A 182 21.14 -17.43 8.86
C MET A 182 20.73 -18.84 8.36
N MET A 183 19.64 -19.00 7.60
CA MET A 183 19.16 -20.31 7.13
C MET A 183 19.64 -20.73 5.73
N ILE A 184 20.86 -20.33 5.33
CA ILE A 184 21.56 -20.89 4.16
C ILE A 184 23.05 -21.10 4.52
N ASN A 185 23.37 -22.24 5.15
CA ASN A 185 24.50 -23.15 4.84
C ASN A 185 24.90 -24.05 6.03
N ASP A 186 24.85 -25.36 5.76
CA ASP A 186 25.64 -26.53 6.21
C ASP A 186 26.12 -26.78 7.67
N GLU A 187 25.67 -27.96 8.14
CA GLU A 187 26.38 -29.07 8.82
C GLU A 187 27.22 -28.86 10.11
N GLY A 188 26.82 -29.54 11.20
CA GLY A 188 27.74 -30.05 12.26
C GLY A 188 27.37 -29.78 13.74
N ILE A 189 27.10 -30.85 14.50
CA ILE A 189 26.87 -30.95 15.98
C ILE A 189 28.24 -31.13 16.73
N PRO A 190 28.49 -31.05 18.10
CA PRO A 190 27.73 -30.63 19.33
C PRO A 190 28.46 -29.75 20.43
N GLN A 191 27.63 -29.25 21.40
CA GLN A 191 27.78 -29.16 22.89
C GLN A 191 28.71 -28.17 23.65
N LYS A 192 28.12 -27.41 24.61
CA LYS A 192 28.32 -27.41 26.11
C LYS A 192 27.63 -26.17 26.77
N GLN A 193 26.63 -26.32 27.66
CA GLN A 193 26.61 -26.47 29.14
C GLN A 193 26.60 -25.19 30.01
N GLY A 194 25.52 -25.05 30.81
CA GLY A 194 25.44 -24.36 32.13
C GLY A 194 24.86 -22.93 32.13
N THR A 195 23.96 -22.47 33.01
CA THR A 195 23.36 -23.02 34.25
C THR A 195 22.15 -22.16 34.69
N ALA A 196 21.10 -22.85 35.17
CA ALA A 196 20.12 -22.52 36.22
C ALA A 196 19.44 -21.14 36.29
N ILE A 197 18.16 -21.12 35.90
CA ILE A 197 17.15 -20.15 36.36
C ILE A 197 16.45 -20.79 37.56
N ASN A 198 16.38 -20.07 38.69
CA ASN A 198 15.69 -20.53 39.89
C ASN A 198 14.29 -19.90 39.93
N GLU A 199 13.29 -20.77 39.87
CA GLU A 199 11.88 -20.47 40.13
C GLU A 199 11.67 -20.17 41.62
N SER A 200 11.05 -19.04 41.93
CA SER A 200 10.00 -19.02 42.96
C SER A 200 9.19 -17.72 42.83
N TYR A 201 7.89 -17.89 42.66
CA TYR A 201 6.76 -17.06 43.13
C TYR A 201 5.58 -17.15 42.15
N LEU A 202 4.99 -18.34 42.11
CA LEU A 202 3.55 -18.55 41.99
C LEU A 202 3.05 -18.57 43.45
N HIS A 203 2.03 -17.85 43.91
CA HIS A 203 0.61 -18.03 43.59
C HIS A 203 -0.21 -17.07 44.48
N TYR A 204 -1.26 -16.44 43.93
CA TYR A 204 -2.56 -16.08 44.55
C TYR A 204 -3.16 -14.80 43.93
N ALA A 205 -3.86 -14.97 42.80
CA ALA A 205 -5.08 -14.24 42.46
C ALA A 205 -5.75 -14.89 41.24
N THR A 206 -6.47 -15.99 41.45
CA THR A 206 -7.48 -16.46 40.48
C THR A 206 -8.74 -15.63 40.63
N LYS A 207 -9.04 -14.80 39.62
CA LYS A 207 -10.40 -14.49 39.13
C LYS A 207 -10.24 -13.87 37.73
N ILE A 208 -10.43 -14.70 36.71
CA ILE A 208 -10.56 -14.43 35.26
C ILE A 208 -9.52 -13.43 34.69
N PRO A 209 -8.55 -13.86 33.86
CA PRO A 209 -7.65 -12.91 33.22
C PRO A 209 -8.47 -11.98 32.31
N PRO A 210 -8.21 -10.65 32.30
CA PRO A 210 -8.64 -9.84 31.18
C PRO A 210 -7.95 -10.43 29.95
N ARG A 211 -8.73 -11.00 29.02
CA ARG A 211 -8.17 -11.47 27.75
C ARG A 211 -7.46 -10.28 27.12
N LYS A 212 -6.15 -10.45 26.90
CA LYS A 212 -5.27 -9.47 26.26
C LYS A 212 -5.96 -8.94 24.99
N PRO A 213 -6.19 -7.62 24.85
CA PRO A 213 -6.71 -7.02 23.61
C PRO A 213 -5.82 -7.39 22.42
N ARG A 214 -6.39 -7.41 21.19
CA ARG A 214 -5.78 -7.97 19.97
C ARG A 214 -4.28 -7.63 19.75
N TYR A 215 -3.83 -6.44 20.13
CA TYR A 215 -2.44 -5.99 19.98
C TYR A 215 -1.44 -6.67 20.95
N LEU A 216 -1.93 -7.49 21.88
CA LEU A 216 -1.13 -8.29 22.82
C LEU A 216 -1.25 -9.80 22.55
N GLN A 217 -1.92 -10.19 21.45
CA GLN A 217 -1.95 -11.56 20.95
C GLN A 217 -1.02 -11.64 19.74
N GLU A 218 0.07 -12.39 19.87
CA GLU A 218 0.95 -12.73 18.76
C GLU A 218 0.22 -13.71 17.82
N GLU A 219 -0.70 -13.20 16.99
CA GLU A 219 -1.03 -13.95 15.77
C GLU A 219 0.21 -13.90 14.87
N ASN A 220 0.75 -15.07 14.53
CA ASN A 220 1.87 -15.19 13.61
C ASN A 220 1.36 -14.82 12.20
N PHE A 221 1.31 -13.51 11.89
CA PHE A 221 0.85 -12.94 10.61
C PHE A 221 1.73 -13.35 9.42
N SER A 222 2.79 -14.11 9.68
CA SER A 222 3.95 -14.27 8.80
C SER A 222 3.97 -15.59 8.03
N LYS A 223 2.98 -16.48 8.22
CA LYS A 223 3.04 -17.83 7.63
C LYS A 223 1.90 -18.08 6.65
N LEU A 224 2.29 -18.25 5.39
CA LEU A 224 1.44 -18.82 4.34
C LEU A 224 0.99 -20.22 4.76
N MET A 225 -0.31 -20.49 4.59
CA MET A 225 -0.81 -21.86 4.72
C MET A 225 -0.04 -22.76 3.73
N ASN A 226 0.30 -23.99 4.09
CA ASN A 226 1.13 -24.90 3.28
C ASN A 226 2.57 -24.42 2.94
N GLY A 227 3.03 -23.27 3.44
CA GLY A 227 4.33 -22.70 3.04
C GLY A 227 4.29 -21.99 1.68
N PRO A 228 5.40 -21.36 1.25
CA PRO A 228 5.47 -20.65 -0.03
C PRO A 228 5.44 -21.59 -1.23
N SER A 229 4.71 -21.20 -2.27
CA SER A 229 4.65 -21.90 -3.55
C SER A 229 5.98 -21.83 -4.28
N ARG A 230 6.30 -22.90 -5.01
CA ARG A 230 7.50 -22.97 -5.86
C ARG A 230 7.43 -22.05 -7.06
N GLU A 231 6.23 -21.82 -7.61
CA GLU A 231 6.05 -20.96 -8.80
C GLU A 231 5.83 -19.50 -8.42
N VAL A 232 5.26 -19.23 -7.24
CA VAL A 232 4.95 -17.87 -6.78
C VAL A 232 5.22 -17.77 -5.28
N PRO A 233 6.44 -17.40 -4.86
CA PRO A 233 6.82 -17.44 -3.44
C PRO A 233 5.91 -16.63 -2.49
N ALA A 234 5.23 -15.60 -3.00
CA ALA A 234 4.29 -14.76 -2.26
C ALA A 234 2.94 -15.45 -1.94
N ILE A 235 2.67 -16.65 -2.47
CA ILE A 235 1.41 -17.38 -2.24
C ILE A 235 1.66 -18.78 -1.65
N SER A 236 0.61 -19.38 -1.10
CA SER A 236 0.60 -20.74 -0.55
C SER A 236 0.95 -21.84 -1.57
N ASP A 237 1.71 -22.86 -1.16
CA ASP A 237 1.95 -24.14 -1.91
C ASP A 237 0.67 -24.97 -2.14
N GLY A 238 -0.49 -24.48 -1.70
CA GLY A 238 -1.81 -24.99 -2.07
C GLY A 238 -2.46 -24.26 -3.24
N VAL A 239 -1.73 -23.40 -3.97
CA VAL A 239 -2.24 -22.59 -5.07
C VAL A 239 -1.31 -22.67 -6.29
N THR A 240 -1.89 -22.76 -7.49
CA THR A 240 -1.16 -22.69 -8.76
C THR A 240 -1.76 -21.65 -9.70
N ILE A 241 -0.95 -21.17 -10.64
CA ILE A 241 -1.41 -20.32 -11.73
C ILE A 241 -2.05 -21.21 -12.81
N SER A 242 -3.18 -20.77 -13.34
CA SER A 242 -3.83 -21.32 -14.52
C SER A 242 -4.08 -20.22 -15.54
N PHE A 243 -4.41 -20.59 -16.77
CA PHE A 243 -4.78 -19.65 -17.83
C PHE A 243 -6.09 -20.09 -18.50
N SER A 244 -6.95 -19.12 -18.79
CA SER A 244 -8.08 -19.31 -19.71
C SER A 244 -8.34 -18.02 -20.49
N GLU A 245 -8.95 -18.11 -21.67
CA GLU A 245 -9.30 -16.93 -22.48
C GLU A 245 -10.24 -15.98 -21.73
N ARG A 246 -11.13 -16.52 -20.89
CA ARG A 246 -12.09 -15.75 -20.12
C ARG A 246 -11.45 -14.97 -18.98
N TYR A 247 -10.55 -15.61 -18.24
CA TYR A 247 -10.02 -15.09 -16.96
C TYR A 247 -8.58 -14.62 -17.05
N GLY A 248 -7.93 -14.78 -18.20
CA GLY A 248 -6.48 -14.63 -18.31
C GLY A 248 -5.76 -15.57 -17.35
N ARG A 249 -4.62 -15.10 -16.82
CA ARG A 249 -3.90 -15.78 -15.74
C ARG A 249 -4.66 -15.61 -14.42
N HIS A 250 -4.83 -16.70 -13.69
CA HIS A 250 -5.60 -16.70 -12.45
C HIS A 250 -5.16 -17.82 -11.50
N TYR A 251 -5.54 -17.69 -10.22
CA TYR A 251 -5.23 -18.70 -9.22
C TYR A 251 -6.30 -19.79 -9.12
N ILE A 252 -5.84 -21.04 -9.03
CA ILE A 252 -6.66 -22.21 -8.71
C ILE A 252 -6.09 -22.86 -7.45
N ALA A 253 -6.97 -23.23 -6.51
CA ALA A 253 -6.58 -24.00 -5.34
C ALA A 253 -6.25 -25.45 -5.72
N THR A 254 -5.12 -25.97 -5.25
CA THR A 254 -4.73 -27.38 -5.36
C THR A 254 -4.94 -28.13 -4.04
N ARG A 255 -5.15 -27.39 -2.94
CA ARG A 255 -5.47 -27.89 -1.61
C ARG A 255 -6.65 -27.14 -1.02
N GLU A 256 -7.23 -27.70 0.04
CA GLU A 256 -8.30 -27.05 0.78
C GLU A 256 -7.77 -25.89 1.64
N PHE A 257 -8.53 -24.79 1.70
CA PHE A 257 -8.32 -23.68 2.63
C PHE A 257 -9.59 -23.43 3.45
N LYS A 258 -9.40 -23.17 4.75
CA LYS A 258 -10.47 -22.85 5.69
C LYS A 258 -10.58 -21.34 5.90
N PRO A 259 -11.76 -20.83 6.31
CA PRO A 259 -11.91 -19.42 6.66
C PRO A 259 -10.81 -18.93 7.63
N GLY A 260 -10.16 -17.84 7.25
CA GLY A 260 -9.06 -17.20 7.98
C GLY A 260 -7.65 -17.63 7.59
N ASP A 261 -7.49 -18.73 6.84
CA ASP A 261 -6.18 -19.18 6.33
C ASP A 261 -5.54 -18.12 5.45
N ILE A 262 -4.23 -17.90 5.61
CA ILE A 262 -3.46 -16.95 4.80
C ILE A 262 -3.05 -17.61 3.49
N ILE A 263 -3.53 -17.05 2.37
CA ILE A 263 -3.29 -17.54 1.02
C ILE A 263 -2.10 -16.82 0.37
N SER A 264 -1.99 -15.50 0.54
CA SER A 264 -0.87 -14.72 0.02
C SER A 264 -0.44 -13.60 0.95
N ILE A 265 0.85 -13.28 0.91
CA ILE A 265 1.53 -12.20 1.63
C ILE A 265 2.48 -11.55 0.62
N GLU A 266 2.32 -10.26 0.34
CA GLU A 266 3.14 -9.57 -0.67
C GLU A 266 3.35 -8.10 -0.31
N ASP A 267 4.59 -7.64 -0.46
CA ASP A 267 4.94 -6.22 -0.43
C ASP A 267 4.77 -5.58 -1.83
N PRO A 268 4.47 -4.28 -1.92
CA PRO A 268 4.30 -3.63 -3.22
C PRO A 268 5.62 -3.63 -3.99
N TYR A 269 5.54 -3.90 -5.29
CA TYR A 269 6.65 -3.70 -6.21
C TYR A 269 7.04 -2.22 -6.31
N ALA A 270 6.02 -1.35 -6.34
CA ALA A 270 6.18 0.10 -6.30
C ALA A 270 4.90 0.72 -5.74
N HIS A 271 5.02 1.82 -4.99
CA HIS A 271 3.89 2.52 -4.39
C HIS A 271 4.10 4.03 -4.33
N VAL A 272 2.99 4.77 -4.30
CA VAL A 272 2.95 6.23 -4.15
C VAL A 272 1.89 6.64 -3.15
N ILE A 273 2.15 7.74 -2.45
CA ILE A 273 1.19 8.43 -1.57
C ILE A 273 0.18 9.25 -2.40
N TYR A 274 -1.02 9.46 -1.88
CA TYR A 274 -1.99 10.38 -2.46
C TYR A 274 -1.79 11.82 -1.94
N GLU A 275 -2.09 12.81 -2.79
CA GLU A 275 -1.89 14.23 -2.49
C GLU A 275 -2.58 14.65 -1.19
N GLU A 276 -3.79 14.15 -0.93
CA GLU A 276 -4.59 14.42 0.27
C GLU A 276 -3.94 13.92 1.57
N ARG A 277 -2.77 13.28 1.47
CA ARG A 277 -2.06 12.61 2.56
C ARG A 277 -0.64 13.14 2.74
N TYR A 278 -0.15 14.03 1.89
CA TYR A 278 1.23 14.50 1.90
C TYR A 278 1.69 15.03 3.28
N TYR A 279 0.81 15.73 3.99
CA TYR A 279 1.13 16.36 5.28
C TYR A 279 0.55 15.64 6.50
N THR A 280 0.05 14.42 6.31
CA THR A 280 -0.49 13.58 7.39
C THR A 280 0.11 12.17 7.43
N HIS A 281 0.71 11.71 6.33
CA HIS A 281 1.30 10.38 6.21
C HIS A 281 2.72 10.44 5.63
N CYS A 282 3.53 9.43 5.96
CA CYS A 282 4.87 9.28 5.43
C CYS A 282 4.85 8.93 3.94
N HIS A 283 5.66 9.61 3.12
CA HIS A 283 5.81 9.35 1.69
C HIS A 283 6.49 8.01 1.35
N TYR A 284 7.17 7.40 2.34
CA TYR A 284 7.82 6.10 2.19
C TYR A 284 6.91 4.97 2.67
N CYS A 285 6.65 4.89 3.97
CA CYS A 285 5.90 3.76 4.52
C CYS A 285 4.38 3.94 4.44
N LEU A 286 3.86 5.11 4.05
CA LEU A 286 2.43 5.46 4.01
C LEU A 286 1.68 5.41 5.35
N ALA A 287 2.40 5.26 6.47
CA ALA A 287 1.83 5.33 7.80
C ALA A 287 1.55 6.78 8.21
N ARG A 288 0.48 6.99 8.98
CA ARG A 288 0.19 8.29 9.60
C ARG A 288 1.26 8.67 10.60
N SER A 289 1.65 9.94 10.62
CA SER A 289 2.51 10.50 11.66
C SER A 289 2.13 11.94 11.93
N TYR A 290 2.16 12.34 13.21
CA TYR A 290 1.93 13.72 13.64
C TYR A 290 3.25 14.50 13.83
N ASN A 291 4.40 13.83 13.81
CA ASN A 291 5.74 14.43 13.81
C ASN A 291 6.44 14.21 12.48
N LEU A 292 5.76 14.49 11.38
CA LEU A 292 6.38 14.36 10.06
C LEU A 292 7.63 15.27 9.96
N ILE A 293 8.68 14.68 9.40
CA ILE A 293 9.97 15.27 9.10
C ILE A 293 10.02 15.58 7.60
N PRO A 294 10.22 16.85 7.20
CA PRO A 294 10.25 17.21 5.78
C PRO A 294 11.55 16.77 5.10
N CYS A 295 11.48 16.59 3.78
CA CYS A 295 12.66 16.57 2.92
C CYS A 295 13.46 17.87 3.09
N SER A 296 14.80 17.81 2.96
CA SER A 296 15.67 18.99 2.98
C SER A 296 15.52 19.85 1.71
N GLU A 297 15.21 19.24 0.56
CA GLU A 297 15.25 19.89 -0.74
C GLU A 297 13.89 20.37 -1.27
N CYS A 298 12.82 19.65 -0.96
CA CYS A 298 11.48 19.97 -1.45
C CYS A 298 10.48 20.14 -0.29
N PRO A 299 9.43 20.97 -0.47
CA PRO A 299 8.37 21.12 0.52
C PRO A 299 7.26 20.06 0.38
N ILE A 300 7.49 19.02 -0.42
CA ILE A 300 6.47 18.02 -0.76
C ILE A 300 6.64 16.79 0.13
N ALA A 301 7.76 16.10 0.02
CA ALA A 301 7.96 14.82 0.68
C ALA A 301 8.16 14.95 2.20
N GLN A 302 7.40 14.15 2.95
CA GLN A 302 7.36 14.10 4.40
C GLN A 302 7.59 12.67 4.89
N TYR A 303 8.26 12.49 6.04
CA TYR A 303 8.66 11.18 6.55
C TYR A 303 8.34 11.02 8.03
N CYS A 304 7.97 9.82 8.48
CA CYS A 304 7.68 9.57 9.89
C CYS A 304 8.95 9.40 10.74
N SER A 305 10.11 9.17 10.11
CA SER A 305 11.40 9.00 10.77
C SER A 305 12.55 9.28 9.80
N GLU A 306 13.73 9.53 10.36
CA GLU A 306 14.97 9.67 9.59
C GLU A 306 15.30 8.41 8.78
N ASN A 307 15.00 7.23 9.31
CA ASN A 307 15.16 5.97 8.57
C ASN A 307 14.28 5.95 7.31
N CYS A 308 12.99 6.31 7.42
CA CYS A 308 12.11 6.39 6.25
C CYS A 308 12.56 7.47 5.26
N ARG A 309 13.10 8.60 5.74
CA ARG A 309 13.64 9.66 4.88
C ARG A 309 14.85 9.16 4.08
N LYS A 310 15.78 8.46 4.73
CA LYS A 310 16.96 7.87 4.10
C LYS A 310 16.57 6.80 3.08
N LEU A 311 15.74 5.83 3.46
CA LEU A 311 15.30 4.75 2.57
C LEU A 311 14.55 5.29 1.35
N ALA A 312 13.72 6.33 1.52
CA ALA A 312 13.06 6.98 0.39
C ALA A 312 14.05 7.64 -0.56
N TRP A 313 15.05 8.35 -0.01
CA TRP A 313 16.10 9.01 -0.79
C TRP A 313 16.84 8.00 -1.67
N GLU A 314 17.34 6.93 -1.06
CA GLU A 314 18.11 5.87 -1.72
C GLU A 314 17.26 5.09 -2.74
N ALA A 315 15.98 4.84 -2.45
CA ALA A 315 15.12 4.06 -3.34
C ALA A 315 14.74 4.82 -4.61
N CYS A 316 14.20 6.04 -4.48
CA CYS A 316 13.69 6.80 -5.64
C CYS A 316 13.72 8.32 -5.47
N HIS A 317 13.58 8.83 -4.23
CA HIS A 317 13.26 10.23 -4.00
C HIS A 317 14.37 11.17 -4.43
N GLU A 318 15.65 10.76 -4.38
CA GLU A 318 16.76 11.58 -4.92
C GLU A 318 16.47 12.04 -6.36
N THR A 319 16.07 11.11 -7.22
CA THR A 319 15.75 11.38 -8.63
C THR A 319 14.39 12.05 -8.78
N GLU A 320 13.39 11.64 -7.99
CA GLU A 320 12.04 12.21 -8.08
C GLU A 320 11.94 13.64 -7.52
N CYS A 321 12.83 14.05 -6.63
CA CYS A 321 12.68 15.27 -5.84
C CYS A 321 12.51 16.52 -6.73
N SER A 322 13.32 16.65 -7.79
CA SER A 322 13.20 17.78 -8.73
C SER A 322 11.92 17.75 -9.54
N ILE A 323 11.42 16.56 -9.88
CA ILE A 323 10.19 16.36 -10.65
C ILE A 323 8.96 16.63 -9.77
N LEU A 324 8.93 16.13 -8.54
CA LEU A 324 7.81 16.33 -7.61
C LEU A 324 7.55 17.83 -7.37
N LYS A 325 8.61 18.64 -7.27
CA LYS A 325 8.50 20.11 -7.16
C LYS A 325 7.74 20.75 -8.33
N LEU A 326 7.82 20.17 -9.52
CA LEU A 326 7.13 20.67 -10.72
C LEU A 326 5.69 20.15 -10.80
N LEU A 327 5.46 18.90 -10.39
CA LEU A 327 4.16 18.24 -10.48
C LEU A 327 3.12 18.85 -9.53
N THR A 328 3.53 19.39 -8.39
CA THR A 328 2.61 19.96 -7.39
C THR A 328 1.67 21.01 -7.98
N ASN A 329 2.18 21.89 -8.85
CA ASN A 329 1.38 22.94 -9.47
C ASN A 329 0.39 22.42 -10.53
N LEU A 330 0.52 21.15 -10.93
CA LEU A 330 -0.33 20.52 -11.95
C LEU A 330 -1.47 19.69 -11.35
N PHE A 331 -1.50 19.42 -10.04
CA PHE A 331 -2.61 18.67 -9.42
C PHE A 331 -3.96 19.38 -9.57
N ASN A 332 -3.96 20.72 -9.63
CA ASN A 332 -5.15 21.53 -9.90
C ASN A 332 -5.71 21.34 -11.32
N VAL A 333 -4.94 20.72 -12.23
CA VAL A 333 -5.37 20.44 -13.61
C VAL A 333 -6.03 19.07 -13.69
N ASP A 334 -5.31 18.02 -13.26
CA ASP A 334 -5.82 16.65 -13.32
C ASP A 334 -5.05 15.73 -12.35
N LYS A 335 -5.62 15.54 -11.15
CA LYS A 335 -5.00 14.73 -10.09
C LYS A 335 -4.68 13.30 -10.52
N ASP A 336 -5.55 12.68 -11.31
CA ASP A 336 -5.37 11.29 -11.73
C ASP A 336 -4.21 11.13 -12.70
N LYS A 337 -4.08 12.05 -13.66
CA LYS A 337 -2.96 12.05 -14.59
C LYS A 337 -1.64 12.36 -13.90
N ILE A 338 -1.59 13.34 -12.99
CA ILE A 338 -0.37 13.66 -12.25
C ILE A 338 0.05 12.50 -11.35
N ARG A 339 -0.89 11.87 -10.66
CA ARG A 339 -0.63 10.65 -9.89
C ARG A 339 -0.10 9.53 -10.79
N MET A 340 -0.62 9.38 -12.01
CA MET A 340 -0.10 8.41 -12.98
C MET A 340 1.35 8.72 -13.40
N ILE A 341 1.70 10.00 -13.62
CA ILE A 341 3.09 10.42 -13.90
C ILE A 341 4.01 9.98 -12.76
N SER A 342 3.67 10.31 -11.51
CA SER A 342 4.49 9.92 -10.34
C SER A 342 4.66 8.40 -10.25
N LYS A 343 3.60 7.62 -10.50
CA LYS A 343 3.63 6.16 -10.49
C LYS A 343 4.60 5.57 -11.51
N ILE A 344 4.52 6.00 -12.77
CA ILE A 344 5.33 5.42 -13.84
C ILE A 344 6.79 5.88 -13.78
N ILE A 345 7.05 7.10 -13.28
CA ILE A 345 8.42 7.57 -13.00
C ILE A 345 9.04 6.70 -11.91
N ARG A 346 8.33 6.53 -10.79
CA ARG A 346 8.79 5.68 -9.69
C ARG A 346 9.05 4.25 -10.14
N LEU A 347 8.10 3.67 -10.88
CA LEU A 347 8.26 2.32 -11.43
C LEU A 347 9.51 2.24 -12.32
N LEU A 348 9.73 3.20 -13.22
CA LEU A 348 10.90 3.20 -14.10
C LEU A 348 12.21 3.31 -13.32
N ILE A 349 12.26 4.14 -12.28
CA ILE A 349 13.42 4.25 -11.38
C ILE A 349 13.70 2.90 -10.70
N ILE A 350 12.68 2.23 -10.17
CA ILE A 350 12.82 0.93 -9.51
C ILE A 350 13.26 -0.16 -10.49
N VAL A 351 12.56 -0.32 -11.63
CA VAL A 351 12.86 -1.40 -12.59
C VAL A 351 14.23 -1.28 -13.25
N THR A 352 14.82 -0.08 -13.27
CA THR A 352 16.13 0.19 -13.88
C THR A 352 17.23 0.48 -12.87
N GLU A 353 16.94 0.40 -11.57
CA GLU A 353 17.88 0.77 -10.51
C GLU A 353 18.50 2.16 -10.76
N ASN A 354 17.60 3.15 -10.81
CA ASN A 354 17.90 4.55 -11.11
C ASN A 354 18.62 4.76 -12.47
N GLY A 355 18.17 4.05 -13.51
CA GLY A 355 18.66 4.21 -14.88
C GLY A 355 19.90 3.37 -15.22
N THR A 356 20.56 2.77 -14.23
CA THR A 356 21.80 2.00 -14.44
C THR A 356 21.58 0.69 -15.21
N ARG A 357 20.38 0.11 -15.13
CA ARG A 357 20.03 -1.21 -15.71
C ARG A 357 19.11 -1.13 -16.92
N ILE A 358 19.06 0.01 -17.63
CA ILE A 358 18.22 0.17 -18.84
C ILE A 358 18.51 -0.92 -19.89
N LYS A 359 19.79 -1.23 -20.14
CA LYS A 359 20.19 -2.24 -21.13
C LYS A 359 19.80 -3.66 -20.74
N GLU A 360 19.88 -3.98 -19.45
CA GLU A 360 19.42 -5.27 -18.92
C GLU A 360 17.91 -5.40 -19.07
N LEU A 361 17.16 -4.34 -18.71
CA LEU A 361 15.72 -4.30 -18.90
C LEU A 361 15.34 -4.47 -20.37
N GLN A 362 16.05 -3.82 -21.31
CA GLN A 362 15.83 -4.02 -22.75
C GLN A 362 15.99 -5.48 -23.17
N GLN A 363 17.03 -6.15 -22.69
CA GLN A 363 17.26 -7.56 -23.00
C GLN A 363 16.20 -8.46 -22.36
N ASP A 364 15.83 -8.17 -21.12
CA ASP A 364 14.79 -8.89 -20.39
C ASP A 364 13.43 -8.78 -21.08
N MET A 365 13.07 -7.59 -21.57
CA MET A 365 11.85 -7.39 -22.34
C MET A 365 11.87 -8.18 -23.66
N LYS A 366 13.01 -8.26 -24.37
CA LYS A 366 13.11 -9.10 -25.58
C LYS A 366 12.85 -10.58 -25.27
N THR A 367 13.41 -11.08 -24.18
CA THR A 367 13.16 -12.46 -23.72
C THR A 367 11.68 -12.65 -23.41
N ALA A 368 11.07 -11.73 -22.67
CA ALA A 368 9.67 -11.82 -22.28
C ALA A 368 8.70 -11.77 -23.47
N GLU A 369 8.98 -10.92 -24.47
CA GLU A 369 8.21 -10.81 -25.72
C GLU A 369 8.28 -12.09 -26.57
N SER A 370 9.29 -12.94 -26.37
CA SER A 370 9.43 -14.22 -27.06
C SER A 370 8.67 -15.37 -26.39
N ASN A 371 8.12 -15.17 -25.19
CA ASN A 371 7.36 -16.19 -24.50
C ASN A 371 5.98 -16.39 -25.16
N LEU A 372 5.76 -17.58 -25.69
CA LEU A 372 4.51 -17.96 -26.38
C LEU A 372 3.43 -18.48 -25.42
N ASP A 373 3.79 -18.82 -24.17
CA ASP A 373 2.87 -19.35 -23.19
C ASP A 373 2.27 -18.22 -22.33
N ASN A 374 0.98 -17.96 -22.55
CA ASN A 374 0.23 -16.96 -21.79
C ASN A 374 0.15 -17.26 -20.28
N ARG A 375 0.30 -18.51 -19.86
CA ARG A 375 0.31 -18.88 -18.44
C ARG A 375 1.58 -18.41 -17.75
N THR A 376 2.73 -18.65 -18.37
CA THR A 376 4.06 -18.36 -17.81
C THR A 376 4.66 -17.05 -18.29
N ALA A 377 3.92 -16.23 -19.04
CA ALA A 377 4.32 -14.88 -19.37
C ALA A 377 4.75 -14.11 -18.11
N GLY A 378 5.93 -13.49 -18.14
CA GLY A 378 6.48 -12.79 -16.98
C GLY A 378 7.25 -13.64 -15.98
N PHE A 379 7.33 -14.96 -16.16
CA PHE A 379 8.16 -15.81 -15.32
C PHE A 379 9.63 -15.51 -15.57
N THR A 380 10.41 -15.48 -14.50
CA THR A 380 11.87 -15.34 -14.55
C THR A 380 12.51 -16.59 -15.15
N ASP A 381 13.82 -16.53 -15.41
CA ASP A 381 14.56 -17.68 -15.94
C ASP A 381 14.61 -18.87 -14.96
N THR A 382 14.32 -18.63 -13.68
CA THR A 382 14.17 -19.68 -12.65
C THR A 382 12.77 -20.28 -12.62
N GLY A 383 11.87 -19.87 -13.51
CA GLY A 383 10.53 -20.44 -13.64
C GLY A 383 9.55 -19.97 -12.58
N ILE A 384 9.76 -18.78 -12.01
CA ILE A 384 8.86 -18.21 -10.99
C ILE A 384 8.24 -16.89 -11.45
N LEU A 385 7.02 -16.61 -10.99
CA LEU A 385 6.46 -15.26 -10.99
C LEU A 385 6.94 -14.56 -9.71
N ASP A 386 7.91 -13.67 -9.86
CA ASP A 386 8.55 -12.99 -8.75
C ASP A 386 7.93 -11.63 -8.51
N SER A 387 7.45 -11.40 -7.29
CA SER A 387 6.88 -10.11 -6.85
C SER A 387 7.83 -8.93 -7.02
N PHE A 388 9.14 -9.18 -7.07
CA PHE A 388 10.20 -8.17 -7.20
C PHE A 388 10.89 -8.16 -8.57
N SER A 389 10.37 -8.88 -9.55
CA SER A 389 10.92 -8.88 -10.90
C SER A 389 10.20 -7.88 -11.82
N ALA A 390 10.98 -7.07 -12.54
CA ALA A 390 10.48 -6.21 -13.61
C ALA A 390 9.76 -7.04 -14.69
N ARG A 391 10.24 -8.25 -14.98
CA ARG A 391 9.61 -9.17 -15.94
C ARG A 391 8.22 -9.59 -15.49
N SER A 392 8.06 -9.91 -14.22
CA SER A 392 6.76 -10.30 -13.68
C SER A 392 5.81 -9.10 -13.60
N ALA A 393 6.28 -7.95 -13.10
CA ALA A 393 5.48 -6.72 -12.99
C ALA A 393 5.00 -6.17 -14.35
N LEU A 394 5.86 -6.18 -15.38
CA LEU A 394 5.52 -5.69 -16.72
C LEU A 394 4.76 -6.71 -17.58
N SER A 395 4.52 -7.92 -17.06
CA SER A 395 3.68 -8.94 -17.70
C SER A 395 2.19 -8.79 -17.42
N LEU A 396 1.82 -7.98 -16.42
CA LEU A 396 0.46 -7.91 -15.89
C LEU A 396 -0.58 -7.46 -16.93
N ALA A 397 -1.86 -7.74 -16.63
CA ALA A 397 -2.94 -7.57 -17.60
C ALA A 397 -3.10 -6.12 -18.04
N THR A 398 -3.21 -5.89 -19.36
CA THR A 398 -3.27 -4.54 -19.93
C THR A 398 -4.68 -4.11 -20.31
N ASN A 399 -5.57 -5.05 -20.67
CA ASN A 399 -6.88 -4.74 -21.26
C ASN A 399 -6.79 -3.80 -22.48
N MET A 400 -5.66 -3.81 -23.20
CA MET A 400 -5.40 -2.85 -24.29
C MET A 400 -6.46 -2.91 -25.41
N THR A 401 -6.98 -4.10 -25.73
CA THR A 401 -7.98 -4.29 -26.79
C THR A 401 -9.35 -3.73 -26.43
N THR A 402 -9.73 -3.71 -25.16
CA THR A 402 -11.03 -3.21 -24.69
C THR A 402 -11.02 -1.72 -24.38
N ARG A 403 -9.85 -1.13 -24.12
CA ARG A 403 -9.71 0.29 -23.81
C ARG A 403 -10.16 1.23 -24.92
N PRO A 404 -10.75 2.39 -24.59
CA PRO A 404 -11.09 3.40 -25.57
C PRO A 404 -9.82 4.06 -26.15
N LEU A 405 -9.86 4.46 -27.42
CA LEU A 405 -8.73 5.07 -28.12
C LEU A 405 -8.19 6.30 -27.38
N ILE A 406 -9.08 7.15 -26.88
CA ILE A 406 -8.71 8.38 -26.15
C ILE A 406 -7.89 8.09 -24.89
N GLY A 407 -8.18 6.99 -24.18
CA GLY A 407 -7.43 6.59 -22.98
C GLY A 407 -6.01 6.15 -23.34
N ILE A 408 -5.86 5.41 -24.44
CA ILE A 408 -4.55 4.97 -24.94
C ILE A 408 -3.69 6.17 -25.35
N SER A 409 -4.26 7.10 -26.12
CA SER A 409 -3.55 8.34 -26.51
C SER A 409 -3.16 9.19 -25.30
N ALA A 410 -4.03 9.32 -24.30
CA ALA A 410 -3.72 10.05 -23.07
C ALA A 410 -2.54 9.42 -22.31
N PHE A 411 -2.51 8.09 -22.17
CA PHE A 411 -1.37 7.41 -21.55
C PHE A 411 -0.07 7.63 -22.33
N ALA A 412 -0.09 7.60 -23.65
CA ALA A 412 1.12 7.85 -24.43
C ALA A 412 1.64 9.30 -24.24
N CYS A 413 0.76 10.30 -24.13
CA CYS A 413 1.16 11.68 -23.78
C CYS A 413 1.73 11.78 -22.36
N ILE A 414 1.12 11.10 -21.38
CA ILE A 414 1.60 11.04 -19.99
C ILE A 414 3.01 10.45 -19.94
N SER A 415 3.25 9.35 -20.65
CA SER A 415 4.57 8.70 -20.71
C SER A 415 5.62 9.55 -21.42
N ALA A 416 5.25 10.23 -22.51
CA ALA A 416 6.13 11.16 -23.20
C ALA A 416 6.50 12.37 -22.31
N LEU A 417 5.54 12.96 -21.58
CA LEU A 417 5.84 14.01 -20.62
C LEU A 417 6.77 13.51 -19.51
N ALA A 418 6.47 12.33 -18.96
CA ALA A 418 7.23 11.77 -17.85
C ALA A 418 8.70 11.47 -18.22
N VAL A 419 8.97 10.96 -19.44
CA VAL A 419 10.35 10.76 -19.90
C VAL A 419 11.07 12.09 -20.18
N ILE A 420 10.36 13.11 -20.68
CA ILE A 420 10.92 14.47 -20.84
C ILE A 420 11.32 15.02 -19.47
N LEU A 421 10.45 14.92 -18.47
CA LEU A 421 10.76 15.37 -17.11
C LEU A 421 11.98 14.64 -16.53
N LEU A 422 12.08 13.32 -16.72
CA LEU A 422 13.28 12.58 -16.32
C LEU A 422 14.53 13.06 -17.05
N ALA A 423 14.46 13.24 -18.37
CA ALA A 423 15.62 13.68 -19.18
C ALA A 423 16.07 15.11 -18.86
N THR A 424 15.14 16.02 -18.60
CA THR A 424 15.45 17.45 -18.46
C THR A 424 15.49 17.94 -17.02
N GLN A 425 15.09 17.14 -16.02
CA GLN A 425 15.05 17.57 -14.62
C GLN A 425 15.96 16.76 -13.71
N THR A 426 16.52 15.65 -14.18
CA THR A 426 17.33 14.73 -13.37
C THR A 426 18.58 14.29 -14.13
N LYS A 427 19.40 13.45 -13.49
CA LYS A 427 20.52 12.71 -14.10
C LYS A 427 20.22 11.21 -14.22
N PHE A 428 18.94 10.86 -14.39
CA PHE A 428 18.50 9.48 -14.59
C PHE A 428 19.12 8.87 -15.87
N PHE A 429 19.23 9.69 -16.91
CA PHE A 429 20.02 9.38 -18.10
C PHE A 429 21.45 9.90 -17.92
N PRO A 430 22.42 9.57 -18.80
CA PRO A 430 23.85 9.87 -18.60
C PRO A 430 24.18 11.34 -18.27
N LYS A 431 23.33 12.28 -18.69
CA LYS A 431 23.36 13.68 -18.31
C LYS A 431 21.94 14.24 -18.22
N LYS A 432 21.82 15.41 -17.59
CA LYS A 432 20.63 16.26 -17.73
C LYS A 432 20.65 16.90 -19.12
N TYR A 433 19.57 16.74 -19.88
CA TYR A 433 19.41 17.31 -21.21
C TYR A 433 18.67 18.64 -21.16
N GLU A 434 19.03 19.55 -22.07
CA GLU A 434 18.15 20.67 -22.40
C GLU A 434 17.07 20.20 -23.37
N ILE A 435 15.89 20.83 -23.36
CA ILE A 435 14.81 20.42 -24.26
C ILE A 435 15.22 20.53 -25.74
N ASP A 436 16.10 21.49 -26.05
CA ASP A 436 16.65 21.70 -27.39
C ASP A 436 17.56 20.54 -27.85
N ASP A 437 18.22 19.83 -26.92
CA ASP A 437 19.01 18.63 -27.22
C ASP A 437 18.12 17.49 -27.74
N LEU A 438 16.82 17.50 -27.39
CA LEU A 438 15.89 16.41 -27.65
C LEU A 438 15.04 16.61 -28.92
N LYS A 439 15.32 17.63 -29.74
CA LYS A 439 14.52 17.96 -30.94
C LYS A 439 14.47 16.85 -31.98
N ASP A 440 15.46 15.96 -32.02
CA ASP A 440 15.47 14.74 -32.81
C ASP A 440 15.53 13.50 -31.91
N ILE A 441 14.36 12.93 -31.62
CA ILE A 441 14.23 11.75 -30.74
C ILE A 441 14.72 10.48 -31.43
N SER A 442 14.97 10.51 -32.74
CA SER A 442 15.50 9.35 -33.44
C SER A 442 16.89 8.95 -32.91
N GLU A 443 17.69 9.93 -32.47
CA GLU A 443 19.03 9.77 -31.90
C GLU A 443 19.03 9.20 -30.46
N PHE A 444 17.89 9.22 -29.78
CA PHE A 444 17.77 8.81 -28.37
C PHE A 444 16.96 7.51 -28.21
N SER A 445 17.56 6.39 -28.63
CA SER A 445 16.91 5.07 -28.52
C SER A 445 16.53 4.68 -27.09
N GLU A 446 17.35 5.06 -26.10
CA GLU A 446 17.09 4.79 -24.68
C GLU A 446 15.87 5.57 -24.17
N LEU A 447 15.71 6.84 -24.56
CA LEU A 447 14.54 7.64 -24.19
C LEU A 447 13.27 7.05 -24.79
N LYS A 448 13.29 6.66 -26.07
CA LYS A 448 12.15 5.99 -26.73
C LYS A 448 11.77 4.70 -26.02
N PHE A 449 12.76 3.87 -25.68
CA PHE A 449 12.54 2.64 -24.95
C PHE A 449 11.93 2.92 -23.57
N CYS A 450 12.53 3.78 -22.75
CA CYS A 450 12.01 4.13 -21.43
C CYS A 450 10.58 4.69 -21.50
N ALA A 451 10.29 5.56 -22.48
CA ALA A 451 8.95 6.10 -22.69
C ALA A 451 7.92 5.00 -23.02
N SER A 452 8.31 3.98 -23.81
CA SER A 452 7.44 2.84 -24.12
C SER A 452 7.19 1.94 -22.90
N ILE A 453 8.18 1.76 -22.02
CA ILE A 453 8.01 1.04 -20.75
C ILE A 453 7.07 1.80 -19.82
N MET A 454 7.22 3.13 -19.73
CA MET A 454 6.33 3.99 -18.97
C MET A 454 4.89 3.96 -19.51
N PHE A 455 4.72 3.84 -20.83
CA PHE A 455 3.40 3.67 -21.45
C PHE A 455 2.77 2.33 -21.11
N ARG A 456 3.53 1.24 -21.20
CA ARG A 456 3.09 -0.08 -20.73
C ARG A 456 2.71 -0.02 -19.25
N ALA A 457 3.52 0.65 -18.42
CA ALA A 457 3.25 0.86 -17.01
C ALA A 457 1.95 1.62 -16.76
N CYS A 458 1.64 2.68 -17.50
CA CYS A 458 0.36 3.39 -17.38
C CYS A 458 -0.82 2.43 -17.54
N VAL A 459 -0.77 1.61 -18.59
CA VAL A 459 -1.83 0.67 -18.92
C VAL A 459 -1.97 -0.40 -17.83
N ILE A 460 -0.85 -0.99 -17.39
CA ILE A 460 -0.83 -1.99 -16.31
C ILE A 460 -1.34 -1.39 -15.00
N MET A 461 -0.76 -0.29 -14.53
CA MET A 461 -1.06 0.29 -13.23
C MET A 461 -2.50 0.82 -13.15
N SER A 462 -3.11 1.19 -14.28
CA SER A 462 -4.53 1.59 -14.31
C SER A 462 -5.52 0.45 -14.00
N SER A 463 -5.11 -0.82 -14.10
CA SER A 463 -5.97 -1.97 -13.82
C SER A 463 -5.44 -2.93 -12.76
N ASN A 464 -4.19 -2.76 -12.32
CA ASN A 464 -3.52 -3.68 -11.40
C ASN A 464 -3.02 -3.00 -10.10
N CYS A 465 -3.15 -1.68 -9.96
CA CYS A 465 -2.81 -1.02 -8.70
C CYS A 465 -3.92 -1.18 -7.66
N PHE A 466 -3.50 -1.38 -6.42
CA PHE A 466 -4.36 -1.49 -5.26
C PHE A 466 -4.28 -0.22 -4.43
N SER A 467 -5.42 0.28 -3.96
CA SER A 467 -5.47 1.31 -2.93
C SER A 467 -4.96 0.74 -1.61
N ILE A 468 -3.93 1.37 -1.04
CA ILE A 468 -3.31 0.97 0.22
C ILE A 468 -4.08 1.63 1.36
N GLN A 469 -4.51 0.80 2.33
CA GLN A 469 -5.31 1.21 3.48
C GLN A 469 -4.72 0.59 4.75
N GLN A 470 -3.79 1.29 5.39
CA GLN A 470 -3.21 0.87 6.68
C GLN A 470 -4.17 1.07 7.84
N GLU A 471 -5.01 2.09 7.73
CA GLU A 471 -6.06 2.38 8.69
C GLU A 471 -7.42 2.07 8.05
N PRO A 472 -8.37 1.48 8.80
CA PRO A 472 -9.69 1.16 8.26
C PRO A 472 -10.40 2.37 7.66
N GLY A 473 -10.71 2.30 6.36
CA GLY A 473 -11.44 3.34 5.64
C GLY A 473 -10.60 4.53 5.18
N ILE A 474 -9.29 4.55 5.47
CA ILE A 474 -8.40 5.64 5.07
C ILE A 474 -7.44 5.13 4.01
N VAL A 475 -7.63 5.60 2.78
CA VAL A 475 -6.70 5.36 1.69
C VAL A 475 -5.54 6.34 1.82
N SER A 476 -4.33 5.81 2.02
CA SER A 476 -3.10 6.59 2.12
C SER A 476 -2.36 6.70 0.79
N GLY A 477 -2.51 5.71 -0.09
CA GLY A 477 -1.83 5.68 -1.37
C GLY A 477 -2.27 4.53 -2.26
N SER A 478 -1.41 4.15 -3.19
CA SER A 478 -1.61 2.94 -4.01
C SER A 478 -0.31 2.30 -4.41
N GLY A 479 -0.32 0.97 -4.58
CA GLY A 479 0.83 0.19 -4.99
C GLY A 479 0.50 -0.87 -6.03
N LEU A 480 1.51 -1.33 -6.76
CA LEU A 480 1.44 -2.47 -7.66
C LEU A 480 1.87 -3.73 -6.90
N TYR A 481 1.00 -4.74 -6.85
CA TYR A 481 1.24 -6.01 -6.17
C TYR A 481 1.11 -7.12 -7.21
N VAL A 482 2.24 -7.71 -7.62
CA VAL A 482 2.33 -8.54 -8.83
C VAL A 482 1.55 -9.83 -8.66
N ALA A 483 1.83 -10.58 -7.59
CA ALA A 483 1.13 -11.83 -7.30
C ALA A 483 -0.35 -11.56 -7.00
N HIS A 484 -0.70 -10.50 -6.26
CA HIS A 484 -2.09 -10.17 -5.98
C HIS A 484 -2.89 -9.74 -7.22
N SER A 485 -2.22 -9.30 -8.29
CA SER A 485 -2.88 -8.92 -9.55
C SER A 485 -3.48 -10.11 -10.32
N LEU A 486 -3.13 -11.36 -9.94
CA LEU A 486 -3.67 -12.58 -10.56
C LEU A 486 -4.99 -13.05 -9.92
N TYR A 487 -5.46 -12.42 -8.84
CA TYR A 487 -6.79 -12.71 -8.30
C TYR A 487 -7.84 -12.04 -9.17
N ASN A 488 -8.78 -12.82 -9.72
CA ASN A 488 -9.92 -12.29 -10.46
C ASN A 488 -11.04 -11.78 -9.56
N HIS A 489 -11.94 -11.01 -10.17
CA HIS A 489 -13.10 -10.46 -9.48
C HIS A 489 -14.26 -11.46 -9.31
N SER A 490 -14.83 -11.49 -8.12
CA SER A 490 -16.22 -11.88 -7.86
C SER A 490 -16.91 -10.84 -6.97
N CYS A 491 -18.20 -10.57 -7.21
CA CYS A 491 -18.98 -9.72 -6.29
C CYS A 491 -19.27 -10.42 -4.96
N ALA A 492 -19.15 -11.75 -4.92
CA ALA A 492 -19.14 -12.60 -3.71
C ALA A 492 -17.80 -13.36 -3.67
N PRO A 493 -16.70 -12.69 -3.26
CA PRO A 493 -15.37 -13.30 -3.27
C PRO A 493 -15.25 -14.37 -2.18
N ASN A 494 -14.46 -15.41 -2.44
CA ASN A 494 -14.07 -16.41 -1.44
C ASN A 494 -12.84 -15.98 -0.62
N THR A 495 -12.29 -14.80 -0.87
CA THR A 495 -11.18 -14.21 -0.12
C THR A 495 -11.47 -12.79 0.35
N PHE A 496 -10.68 -12.34 1.33
CA PHE A 496 -10.64 -10.98 1.82
C PHE A 496 -9.18 -10.53 1.97
N ARG A 497 -8.89 -9.28 1.63
CA ARG A 497 -7.56 -8.67 1.74
C ARG A 497 -7.54 -7.56 2.78
N HIS A 498 -6.43 -7.43 3.48
CA HIS A 498 -6.12 -6.33 4.40
C HIS A 498 -4.63 -6.01 4.35
N PHE A 499 -4.22 -4.92 5.01
CA PHE A 499 -2.83 -4.48 5.02
C PHE A 499 -2.27 -4.51 6.44
N GLU A 500 -1.02 -4.92 6.57
CA GLU A 500 -0.18 -4.65 7.73
C GLU A 500 1.01 -3.82 7.23
N GLY A 501 1.01 -2.52 7.52
CA GLY A 501 1.91 -1.57 6.84
C GLY A 501 1.68 -1.56 5.33
N LEU A 502 2.74 -1.79 4.54
CA LEU A 502 2.62 -1.91 3.08
C LEU A 502 2.29 -3.34 2.63
N THR A 503 2.45 -4.33 3.48
CA THR A 503 2.27 -5.74 3.13
C THR A 503 0.79 -6.05 2.96
N MET A 504 0.39 -6.54 1.79
CA MET A 504 -0.95 -7.00 1.53
C MET A 504 -1.08 -8.47 1.93
N ILE A 505 -2.08 -8.76 2.76
CA ILE A 505 -2.37 -10.12 3.23
C ILE A 505 -3.75 -10.52 2.72
N THR A 506 -3.83 -11.63 1.98
CA THR A 506 -5.08 -12.21 1.53
C THR A 506 -5.40 -13.47 2.33
N ARG A 507 -6.62 -13.52 2.87
CA ARG A 507 -7.15 -14.63 3.66
C ARG A 507 -8.34 -15.27 2.97
N ALA A 508 -8.50 -16.58 3.13
CA ALA A 508 -9.75 -17.26 2.80
C ALA A 508 -10.89 -16.68 3.65
N LEU A 509 -12.00 -16.33 3.01
CA LEU A 509 -13.22 -15.85 3.67
C LEU A 509 -14.26 -16.97 3.78
N THR A 510 -14.26 -17.88 2.81
CA THR A 510 -15.10 -19.08 2.75
C THR A 510 -14.20 -20.32 2.68
N PRO A 511 -14.73 -21.54 2.87
CA PRO A 511 -14.03 -22.74 2.42
C PRO A 511 -13.69 -22.63 0.92
N ILE A 512 -12.49 -23.07 0.56
CA ILE A 512 -12.01 -23.13 -0.83
C ILE A 512 -11.50 -24.56 -1.06
N HIS A 513 -12.01 -25.24 -2.07
CA HIS A 513 -11.69 -26.63 -2.36
C HIS A 513 -10.73 -26.76 -3.56
N PRO A 514 -10.01 -27.89 -3.68
CA PRO A 514 -9.20 -28.16 -4.85
C PRO A 514 -10.00 -28.03 -6.16
N GLY A 515 -9.47 -27.27 -7.11
CA GLY A 515 -10.13 -26.94 -8.38
C GLY A 515 -10.89 -25.61 -8.38
N ASP A 516 -11.15 -25.03 -7.22
CA ASP A 516 -11.80 -23.72 -7.14
C ASP A 516 -10.86 -22.60 -7.62
N GLN A 517 -11.41 -21.66 -8.39
CA GLN A 517 -10.74 -20.38 -8.64
C GLN A 517 -10.80 -19.52 -7.37
N ILE A 518 -9.69 -18.84 -7.07
CA ILE A 518 -9.59 -17.95 -5.93
C ILE A 518 -9.91 -16.52 -6.38
N PHE A 519 -10.98 -15.96 -5.83
CA PHE A 519 -11.53 -14.67 -6.22
C PHE A 519 -11.36 -13.64 -5.11
N THR A 520 -11.04 -12.41 -5.50
CA THR A 520 -11.13 -11.21 -4.66
C THR A 520 -12.22 -10.26 -5.18
N SER A 521 -12.43 -9.14 -4.49
CA SER A 521 -13.33 -8.07 -4.98
C SER A 521 -12.56 -6.86 -5.48
N TYR A 522 -12.88 -6.38 -6.68
CA TYR A 522 -12.36 -5.15 -7.25
C TYR A 522 -13.15 -3.91 -6.82
N GLY A 523 -13.86 -3.99 -5.68
CA GLY A 523 -14.66 -2.91 -5.11
C GLY A 523 -16.16 -3.01 -5.35
N GLY A 524 -16.63 -4.03 -6.08
CA GLY A 524 -18.06 -4.28 -6.34
C GLY A 524 -18.63 -5.44 -5.54
N VAL A 525 -18.66 -5.35 -4.20
CA VAL A 525 -19.20 -6.44 -3.34
C VAL A 525 -20.73 -6.32 -3.22
N TYR A 526 -21.45 -7.44 -3.41
CA TYR A 526 -22.92 -7.45 -3.36
C TYR A 526 -23.48 -6.94 -2.03
N ALA A 527 -22.78 -7.23 -0.93
CA ALA A 527 -23.16 -6.83 0.42
C ALA A 527 -23.28 -5.31 0.60
N HIS A 528 -22.59 -4.50 -0.19
CA HIS A 528 -22.57 -3.04 -0.02
C HIS A 528 -23.00 -2.25 -1.26
N MET A 529 -23.23 -2.92 -2.39
CA MET A 529 -23.48 -2.26 -3.67
C MET A 529 -24.54 -3.03 -4.47
N PRO A 530 -25.65 -2.40 -4.88
CA PRO A 530 -26.67 -3.00 -5.74
C PRO A 530 -26.13 -3.50 -7.08
N ARG A 531 -26.88 -4.39 -7.75
CA ARG A 531 -26.40 -5.10 -8.95
C ARG A 531 -26.07 -4.18 -10.11
N SER A 532 -26.96 -3.25 -10.42
CA SER A 532 -26.78 -2.28 -11.50
C SER A 532 -25.48 -1.48 -11.29
N GLU A 533 -25.31 -0.94 -10.09
CA GLU A 533 -24.15 -0.12 -9.72
C GLU A 533 -22.84 -0.93 -9.76
N ARG A 534 -22.79 -2.12 -9.14
CA ARG A 534 -21.58 -2.95 -9.15
C ARG A 534 -21.19 -3.43 -10.55
N LYS A 535 -22.16 -3.82 -11.38
CA LYS A 535 -21.89 -4.21 -12.77
C LYS A 535 -21.36 -3.03 -13.58
N GLN A 536 -21.96 -1.85 -13.43
CA GLN A 536 -21.49 -0.64 -14.11
C GLN A 536 -20.06 -0.29 -13.69
N LYS A 537 -19.76 -0.27 -12.38
CA LYS A 537 -18.43 0.02 -11.85
C LYS A 537 -17.37 -0.94 -12.41
N ILE A 538 -17.62 -2.24 -12.33
CA ILE A 538 -16.64 -3.26 -12.77
C ILE A 538 -16.43 -3.20 -14.28
N LEU A 539 -17.48 -2.94 -15.06
CA LEU A 539 -17.36 -2.77 -16.50
C LEU A 539 -16.54 -1.51 -16.86
N GLN A 540 -16.76 -0.39 -16.16
CA GLN A 540 -16.05 0.87 -16.42
C GLN A 540 -14.57 0.80 -16.02
N ASP A 541 -14.28 0.25 -14.84
CA ASP A 541 -12.92 0.26 -14.27
C ASP A 541 -12.05 -0.89 -14.83
N TYR A 542 -12.65 -2.03 -15.14
CA TYR A 542 -11.93 -3.28 -15.48
C TYR A 542 -12.35 -3.91 -16.79
N PHE A 543 -13.29 -3.31 -17.55
CA PHE A 543 -13.77 -3.83 -18.84
C PHE A 543 -14.35 -5.25 -18.74
N LEU A 544 -14.89 -5.60 -17.57
CA LEU A 544 -15.40 -6.92 -17.25
C LEU A 544 -16.91 -6.89 -17.01
N ASP A 545 -17.65 -7.71 -17.76
CA ASP A 545 -19.06 -7.98 -17.44
C ASP A 545 -19.18 -9.14 -16.45
N CYS A 546 -19.38 -8.83 -15.17
CA CYS A 546 -19.41 -9.82 -14.11
C CYS A 546 -20.68 -10.69 -14.13
N ASP A 547 -20.48 -12.00 -14.10
CA ASP A 547 -21.53 -13.03 -14.12
C ASP A 547 -21.42 -14.00 -12.92
N CYS A 548 -20.77 -13.57 -11.83
CA CYS A 548 -20.68 -14.33 -10.60
C CYS A 548 -22.09 -14.69 -10.04
N PRO A 549 -22.21 -15.66 -9.12
CA PRO A 549 -23.51 -16.06 -8.56
C PRO A 549 -24.34 -14.88 -8.03
N ALA A 550 -23.70 -13.90 -7.37
CA ALA A 550 -24.37 -12.70 -6.87
C ALA A 550 -24.90 -11.77 -7.97
N CYS A 551 -24.26 -11.76 -9.14
CA CYS A 551 -24.73 -11.00 -10.31
C CYS A 551 -25.79 -11.76 -11.11
N LYS A 552 -25.69 -13.09 -11.22
CA LYS A 552 -26.69 -13.91 -11.92
C LYS A 552 -28.02 -13.95 -11.18
N ASN A 553 -27.97 -14.06 -9.86
CA ASN A 553 -29.15 -14.22 -9.02
C ASN A 553 -29.60 -12.93 -8.33
N ASP A 554 -29.07 -11.78 -8.75
CA ASP A 554 -29.38 -10.45 -8.20
C ASP A 554 -29.40 -10.41 -6.67
N TRP A 555 -28.31 -10.85 -6.04
CA TRP A 555 -28.27 -10.93 -4.59
C TRP A 555 -28.46 -9.55 -3.95
N PRO A 556 -29.32 -9.45 -2.91
CA PRO A 556 -29.62 -8.23 -2.18
C PRO A 556 -28.41 -7.76 -1.36
N THR A 557 -28.43 -6.48 -0.99
CA THR A 557 -27.41 -5.87 -0.14
C THR A 557 -27.51 -6.34 1.31
N TYR A 558 -26.46 -6.14 2.10
CA TYR A 558 -26.39 -6.50 3.51
C TYR A 558 -27.59 -5.93 4.30
N ASN A 559 -27.91 -4.65 4.09
CA ASN A 559 -29.02 -4.00 4.81
C ASN A 559 -30.38 -4.62 4.47
N GLU A 560 -30.60 -5.01 3.21
CA GLU A 560 -31.84 -5.69 2.80
C GLU A 560 -31.91 -7.09 3.40
N ILE A 561 -30.79 -7.84 3.37
CA ILE A 561 -30.70 -9.18 3.97
C ILE A 561 -31.07 -9.13 5.45
N LEU A 562 -30.55 -8.16 6.21
CA LEU A 562 -30.83 -8.05 7.64
C LEU A 562 -32.27 -7.60 7.92
N ARG A 563 -32.77 -6.62 7.16
CA ARG A 563 -34.13 -6.10 7.36
C ARG A 563 -35.20 -7.15 7.07
N GLU A 564 -34.96 -8.00 6.07
CA GLU A 564 -35.92 -8.98 5.57
C GLU A 564 -35.60 -10.42 6.03
N HIS A 565 -34.56 -10.60 6.86
CA HIS A 565 -34.08 -11.90 7.34
C HIS A 565 -33.85 -12.92 6.22
N ILE A 566 -33.25 -12.47 5.11
CA ILE A 566 -33.10 -13.27 3.89
C ILE A 566 -32.12 -14.41 4.14
N GLY A 567 -32.59 -15.64 3.89
CA GLY A 567 -31.79 -16.85 4.06
C GLY A 567 -31.50 -17.22 5.50
N SER A 568 -32.17 -16.59 6.48
CA SER A 568 -31.95 -16.90 7.91
C SER A 568 -32.18 -18.38 8.22
N ILE A 569 -31.27 -18.94 9.00
CA ILE A 569 -31.35 -20.33 9.49
C ILE A 569 -32.27 -20.50 10.70
N SER A 570 -32.91 -19.44 11.20
CA SER A 570 -33.75 -19.45 12.41
C SER A 570 -34.84 -20.54 12.43
N LYS A 571 -35.31 -20.98 11.26
CA LYS A 571 -36.30 -22.07 11.12
C LYS A 571 -35.68 -23.48 11.19
N ASN A 572 -34.36 -23.62 11.04
CA ASN A 572 -33.64 -24.87 11.16
C ASN A 572 -33.17 -25.09 12.60
N LYS A 573 -34.06 -25.66 13.44
CA LYS A 573 -33.79 -25.87 14.87
C LYS A 573 -32.52 -26.68 15.14
N GLN A 574 -32.28 -27.73 14.36
CA GLN A 574 -31.10 -28.60 14.53
C GLN A 574 -29.79 -27.83 14.30
N LEU A 575 -29.74 -27.02 13.23
CA LEU A 575 -28.57 -26.20 12.94
C LEU A 575 -28.38 -25.10 13.99
N VAL A 576 -29.46 -24.46 14.45
CA VAL A 576 -29.40 -23.45 15.52
C VAL A 576 -28.85 -24.07 16.81
N GLU A 577 -29.35 -25.24 17.22
CA GLU A 577 -28.87 -25.97 18.39
C GLU A 577 -27.37 -26.30 18.28
N LYS A 578 -26.91 -26.72 17.09
CA LYS A 578 -25.49 -27.00 16.80
C LYS A 578 -24.60 -25.76 16.95
N LEU A 579 -25.11 -24.56 16.67
CA LEU A 579 -24.36 -23.31 16.76
C LEU A 579 -24.39 -22.67 18.16
N THR A 580 -25.30 -23.07 19.04
CA THR A 580 -25.46 -22.53 20.41
C THR A 580 -24.16 -22.47 21.22
N PRO A 581 -23.31 -23.52 21.26
CA PRO A 581 -22.07 -23.47 22.04
C PRO A 581 -21.08 -22.39 21.55
N PHE A 582 -21.05 -22.11 20.25
CA PHE A 582 -20.19 -21.07 19.68
C PHE A 582 -20.72 -19.68 19.98
N ARG A 583 -22.06 -19.51 19.97
CA ARG A 583 -22.71 -18.27 20.39
C ARG A 583 -22.35 -17.94 21.84
N GLU A 584 -22.42 -18.91 22.75
CA GLU A 584 -22.05 -18.72 24.16
C GLU A 584 -20.58 -18.31 24.32
N ARG A 585 -19.67 -18.94 23.56
CA ARG A 585 -18.25 -18.55 23.52
C ARG A 585 -18.05 -17.11 23.05
N LEU A 586 -18.73 -16.70 21.99
CA LEU A 586 -18.64 -15.35 21.44
C LEU A 586 -19.24 -14.29 22.37
N LEU A 587 -20.32 -14.61 23.10
CA LEU A 587 -20.87 -13.75 24.14
C LEU A 587 -19.91 -13.59 25.32
N ALA A 588 -19.21 -14.66 25.71
CA ALA A 588 -18.21 -14.61 26.77
C ALA A 588 -16.92 -13.90 26.33
N ASN A 589 -16.55 -14.03 25.06
CA ASN A 589 -15.42 -13.34 24.46
C ASN A 589 -15.65 -13.10 22.97
N MET A 590 -15.94 -11.84 22.63
CA MET A 590 -16.05 -11.43 21.23
C MET A 590 -14.76 -11.69 20.42
N TYR A 591 -13.58 -11.73 21.04
CA TYR A 591 -12.34 -12.03 20.32
C TYR A 591 -12.09 -13.52 20.03
N ASP A 592 -13.08 -14.41 20.22
CA ASP A 592 -12.93 -15.85 19.98
C ASP A 592 -13.08 -16.18 18.49
N ILE A 593 -12.04 -15.89 17.72
CA ILE A 593 -12.06 -16.04 16.25
C ILE A 593 -12.14 -17.50 15.81
N GLU A 594 -11.60 -18.43 16.59
CA GLU A 594 -11.76 -19.86 16.33
C GLU A 594 -13.23 -20.28 16.41
N ALA A 595 -14.03 -19.66 17.29
CA ALA A 595 -15.48 -19.89 17.29
C ALA A 595 -16.15 -19.38 16.00
N VAL A 596 -15.75 -18.21 15.49
CA VAL A 596 -16.29 -17.66 14.23
C VAL A 596 -15.93 -18.54 13.03
N LYS A 597 -14.67 -18.99 12.94
CA LYS A 597 -14.21 -19.90 11.89
C LYS A 597 -14.99 -21.22 11.91
N ALA A 598 -15.21 -21.80 13.10
CA ALA A 598 -15.99 -23.02 13.26
C ALA A 598 -17.46 -22.83 12.85
N VAL A 599 -18.07 -21.69 13.19
CA VAL A 599 -19.43 -21.33 12.75
C VAL A 599 -19.49 -21.28 11.23
N LEU A 600 -18.53 -20.64 10.56
CA LEU A 600 -18.50 -20.59 9.10
C LEU A 600 -18.33 -21.97 8.47
N ASP A 601 -17.46 -22.83 9.02
CA ASP A 601 -17.29 -24.20 8.52
C ASP A 601 -18.58 -25.03 8.61
N ILE A 602 -19.32 -24.91 9.73
CA ILE A 602 -20.62 -25.57 9.89
C ILE A 602 -21.65 -25.01 8.91
N LEU A 603 -21.77 -23.69 8.82
CA LEU A 603 -22.76 -23.04 7.97
C LEU A 603 -22.54 -23.37 6.49
N TYR A 604 -21.30 -23.32 6.00
CA TYR A 604 -21.00 -23.63 4.61
C TYR A 604 -21.19 -25.11 4.24
N LYS A 605 -21.16 -26.02 5.23
CA LYS A 605 -21.47 -27.45 5.01
C LYS A 605 -22.96 -27.75 4.98
N GLU A 606 -23.77 -27.00 5.73
CA GLU A 606 -25.19 -27.33 5.94
C GLU A 606 -26.18 -26.39 5.24
N VAL A 607 -25.73 -25.19 4.82
CA VAL A 607 -26.57 -24.21 4.14
C VAL A 607 -26.31 -24.24 2.63
N ASN A 608 -27.29 -24.73 1.88
CA ASN A 608 -27.21 -24.80 0.40
C ASN A 608 -27.82 -23.58 -0.31
N LYS A 609 -28.44 -22.65 0.43
CA LYS A 609 -29.11 -21.46 -0.13
C LYS A 609 -28.34 -20.20 0.24
N HIS A 610 -27.92 -19.45 -0.77
CA HIS A 610 -27.24 -18.16 -0.62
C HIS A 610 -28.00 -17.02 -1.31
N PRO A 611 -27.95 -15.78 -0.77
CA PRO A 611 -27.22 -15.40 0.44
C PRO A 611 -27.88 -15.92 1.72
N CYS A 612 -27.09 -16.01 2.80
CA CYS A 612 -27.52 -16.45 4.13
C CYS A 612 -27.11 -15.37 5.14
N GLU A 613 -28.06 -14.91 5.94
CA GLU A 613 -27.87 -13.86 6.95
C GLU A 613 -26.73 -14.21 7.92
N GLU A 614 -26.74 -15.41 8.50
CA GLU A 614 -25.77 -15.81 9.52
C GLU A 614 -24.36 -16.01 8.95
N ILE A 615 -24.24 -16.48 7.70
CA ILE A 615 -22.95 -16.55 7.00
C ILE A 615 -22.39 -15.15 6.79
N LEU A 616 -23.23 -14.24 6.26
CA LEU A 616 -22.82 -12.87 5.97
C LEU A 616 -22.39 -12.14 7.25
N HIS A 617 -23.10 -12.35 8.36
CA HIS A 617 -22.70 -11.84 9.67
C HIS A 617 -21.32 -12.36 10.10
N ALA A 618 -21.10 -13.67 10.05
CA ALA A 618 -19.83 -14.26 10.46
C ALA A 618 -18.65 -13.84 9.56
N GLU A 619 -18.87 -13.66 8.25
CA GLU A 619 -17.86 -13.11 7.34
C GLU A 619 -17.50 -11.66 7.66
N GLN A 620 -18.50 -10.80 7.88
CA GLN A 620 -18.26 -9.40 8.25
C GLN A 620 -17.59 -9.26 9.62
N TYR A 621 -17.88 -10.21 10.52
CA TYR A 621 -17.18 -10.33 11.78
C TYR A 621 -15.69 -10.61 11.59
N LEU A 622 -15.33 -11.62 10.79
CA LEU A 622 -13.92 -11.93 10.49
C LEU A 622 -13.19 -10.74 9.85
N LYS A 623 -13.82 -10.07 8.88
CA LYS A 623 -13.24 -8.86 8.25
C LYS A 623 -12.99 -7.78 9.28
N SER A 624 -13.96 -7.50 10.14
CA SER A 624 -13.83 -6.48 11.21
C SER A 624 -12.74 -6.86 12.21
N TYR A 625 -12.60 -8.16 12.51
CA TYR A 625 -11.52 -8.66 13.33
C TYR A 625 -10.18 -8.37 12.72
N TYR A 626 -9.93 -8.76 11.46
CA TYR A 626 -8.63 -8.57 10.81
C TYR A 626 -8.31 -7.10 10.51
N LEU A 627 -9.32 -6.27 10.21
CA LEU A 627 -9.15 -4.82 10.05
C LEU A 627 -8.92 -4.09 11.38
N GLY A 628 -9.12 -4.74 12.52
CA GLY A 628 -8.89 -4.13 13.83
C GLY A 628 -9.98 -3.14 14.22
N LYS A 629 -11.19 -3.30 13.68
CA LYS A 629 -12.36 -2.45 13.96
C LYS A 629 -13.02 -2.71 15.31
N PHE A 630 -12.63 -3.77 16.02
CA PHE A 630 -13.05 -4.01 17.40
C PHE A 630 -12.23 -3.21 18.43
N LYS A 631 -11.37 -2.28 17.97
CA LYS A 631 -10.56 -1.41 18.82
C LYS A 631 -11.35 -0.22 19.35
#